data_AF-A0A2T5PP18-F1
#
_entry.id   AF-A0A2T5PP18-F1
#
_cell.length_a   1.000
_cell.length_b   1.000
_cell.length_c   1.000
_cell.angle_alpha   90.00
_cell.angle_beta   90.00
_cell.angle_gamma   90.00
#
_symmetry.space_group_name_H-M   'P 1'
#
loop_
_entity.id
_entity.type
_entity.pdbx_description
1 polymer ?
#
loop_
_entity_poly.entity_id
_entity_poly.type
_entity_poly.pdbx_seq_one_letter_code
_entity_poly.pdbx_strand_id
1 'polypeptide(L)'
;MRKTGCPDAYVASSRFEDLTNEAKSKLAHLAANLATGEAYEKDAVALFEGVIRRDETLVASVSAQWIQALADSLPLSCCAALFRSYTQLPETVRSQIAAYFDSGFTLASPPDSFDELYQMAAQEIPTDCWNSGELKAHLAQALSKLPSKVSSAVSDLKALLPGFSKIYLHAEPATVAACLHNTFTGASSYPAQLNLLHQYFAGTWPTTVAVHPGYSPQIIFDSAIQVARKFPQEAKRGLLHSLDSMLHAGIVGAEHENALMEVANLIWRTHPAEAEQFLARTTGALPADQIATMPDVINWEATSEVEWLERVWMNAAQNLAPTERVPATIQIVAKGQIGTSELPDHGLTLWRKSLGEDAYAVLKQAVLSPEIADQGRRRLWRQISSLSSKPGIRELINLAVGLTILPSAPETTAAANEELEKLCLQLADQSSRFDIALLLLNNLPKCSSITIKANLARLAHQLGTHAVLREVDASTLTHDDLQVIAEIFGKGRELTNLQRRFGDR
;
A
#
# COMPACT_ATOMS: atom_id res chain seq x y z
N MET A 1 5.81 11.10 -39.83
CA MET A 1 6.27 12.01 -38.76
C MET A 1 7.12 13.11 -39.39
N ARG A 2 6.54 14.30 -39.62
CA ARG A 2 7.24 15.46 -40.19
C ARG A 2 7.91 16.22 -39.06
N LYS A 3 9.23 16.42 -39.17
CA LYS A 3 10.00 17.35 -38.35
C LYS A 3 9.50 18.77 -38.62
N THR A 4 8.79 19.36 -37.68
CA THR A 4 8.50 20.80 -37.64
C THR A 4 9.65 21.48 -36.91
N GLY A 5 10.76 21.68 -37.62
CA GLY A 5 11.83 22.59 -37.22
C GLY A 5 11.95 23.66 -38.29
N CYS A 6 12.14 24.92 -37.90
CA CYS A 6 12.28 26.05 -38.81
C CYS A 6 13.34 25.75 -39.90
N PRO A 7 12.99 25.73 -41.21
CA PRO A 7 13.91 25.42 -42.30
C PRO A 7 15.16 26.31 -42.32
N ASP A 8 15.02 27.55 -41.85
CA ASP A 8 16.07 28.55 -41.84
C ASP A 8 17.14 28.28 -40.77
N ALA A 9 16.78 27.66 -39.64
CA ALA A 9 17.73 27.26 -38.60
C ALA A 9 18.66 26.12 -39.09
N TYR A 10 18.14 25.21 -39.91
CA TYR A 10 18.91 24.12 -40.50
C TYR A 10 19.91 24.62 -41.56
N VAL A 11 19.49 25.57 -42.40
CA VAL A 11 20.36 26.20 -43.41
C VAL A 11 21.43 27.06 -42.75
N ALA A 12 21.07 27.90 -41.77
CA ALA A 12 22.02 28.72 -41.01
C ALA A 12 23.03 27.88 -40.22
N SER A 13 22.60 26.75 -39.66
CA SER A 13 23.50 25.80 -38.96
C SER A 13 24.52 25.17 -39.93
N SER A 14 24.12 24.79 -41.14
CA SER A 14 25.01 24.14 -42.11
C SER A 14 26.11 25.03 -42.70
N ARG A 15 25.95 26.36 -42.65
CA ARG A 15 26.89 27.35 -43.21
C ARG A 15 27.34 28.40 -42.19
N PHE A 16 27.32 28.05 -40.91
CA PHE A 16 27.56 29.00 -39.82
C PHE A 16 28.90 29.73 -39.91
N GLU A 17 29.96 29.05 -40.37
CA GLU A 17 31.30 29.64 -40.55
C GLU A 17 31.36 30.67 -41.69
N ASP A 18 30.41 30.62 -42.64
CA ASP A 18 30.32 31.57 -43.76
C ASP A 18 29.59 32.87 -43.38
N LEU A 19 29.01 32.95 -42.17
CA LEU A 19 28.21 34.09 -41.73
C LEU A 19 29.09 35.27 -41.30
N THR A 20 28.73 36.48 -41.74
CA THR A 20 29.37 37.73 -41.29
C THR A 20 29.05 38.01 -39.81
N ASN A 21 29.91 38.77 -39.13
CA ASN A 21 29.67 39.19 -37.74
C ASN A 21 28.33 39.95 -37.57
N GLU A 22 27.93 40.73 -38.58
CA GLU A 22 26.62 41.40 -38.59
C GLU A 22 25.46 40.41 -38.65
N ALA A 23 25.56 39.37 -39.49
CA ALA A 23 24.54 38.33 -39.57
C ALA A 23 24.45 37.53 -38.26
N LYS A 24 25.60 37.20 -37.67
CA LYS A 24 25.70 36.54 -36.36
C LYS A 24 25.04 37.38 -35.24
N SER A 25 25.29 38.69 -35.21
CA SER A 25 24.63 39.61 -34.26
C SER A 25 23.11 39.68 -34.45
N LYS A 26 22.63 39.72 -35.71
CA LYS A 26 21.19 39.67 -36.01
C LYS A 26 20.55 38.36 -35.56
N LEU A 27 21.24 37.23 -35.66
CA LEU A 27 20.76 35.94 -35.14
C LEU A 27 20.67 35.93 -33.62
N ALA A 28 21.63 36.53 -32.91
CA ALA A 28 21.55 36.68 -31.46
C ALA A 28 20.34 37.54 -31.03
N HIS A 29 20.11 38.67 -31.71
CA HIS A 29 18.91 39.49 -31.48
C HIS A 29 17.61 38.74 -31.80
N LEU A 30 17.58 37.95 -32.87
CA LEU A 30 16.43 37.12 -33.21
C LEU A 30 16.15 36.09 -32.11
N ALA A 31 17.17 35.38 -31.63
CA ALA A 31 17.03 34.41 -30.54
C ALA A 31 16.49 35.05 -29.25
N ALA A 32 16.98 36.24 -28.89
CA ALA A 32 16.49 36.99 -27.74
C ALA A 32 15.03 37.43 -27.91
N ASN A 33 14.65 37.90 -29.10
CA ASN A 33 13.29 38.35 -29.39
C ASN A 33 12.29 37.19 -29.46
N LEU A 34 12.66 36.05 -30.04
CA LEU A 34 11.77 34.88 -30.11
C LEU A 34 11.44 34.34 -28.72
N ALA A 35 12.39 34.45 -27.77
CA ALA A 35 12.20 34.01 -26.40
C ALA A 35 11.18 34.86 -25.61
N THR A 36 10.75 36.04 -26.10
CA THR A 36 9.73 36.86 -25.42
C THR A 36 8.29 36.52 -25.84
N GLY A 37 8.11 35.69 -26.86
CA GLY A 37 6.79 35.28 -27.34
C GLY A 37 6.53 33.79 -27.11
N GLU A 38 5.50 33.45 -26.33
CA GLU A 38 5.13 32.04 -26.02
C GLU A 38 4.96 31.17 -27.28
N ALA A 39 4.43 31.73 -28.37
CA ALA A 39 4.23 31.01 -29.63
C ALA A 39 5.54 30.63 -30.36
N TYR A 40 6.67 31.21 -29.97
CA TYR A 40 7.95 31.11 -30.68
C TYR A 40 9.06 30.46 -29.84
N GLU A 41 8.73 29.94 -28.65
CA GLU A 41 9.71 29.36 -27.72
C GLU A 41 10.52 28.21 -28.35
N LYS A 42 9.89 27.39 -29.20
CA LYS A 42 10.54 26.26 -29.86
C LYS A 42 11.56 26.70 -30.90
N ASP A 43 11.25 27.79 -31.60
CA ASP A 43 12.15 28.38 -32.59
C ASP A 43 13.32 29.09 -31.89
N ALA A 44 13.07 29.74 -30.75
CA ALA A 44 14.11 30.32 -29.90
C ALA A 44 15.10 29.25 -29.41
N VAL A 45 14.59 28.13 -28.86
CA VAL A 45 15.41 26.99 -28.41
C VAL A 45 16.18 26.37 -29.57
N ALA A 46 15.52 26.10 -30.71
CA ALA A 46 16.17 25.50 -31.87
C ALA A 46 17.30 26.39 -32.42
N LEU A 47 17.09 27.70 -32.47
CA LEU A 47 18.11 28.66 -32.87
C LEU A 47 19.25 28.73 -31.86
N PHE A 48 18.94 28.76 -30.57
CA PHE A 48 19.95 28.80 -29.52
C PHE A 48 20.83 27.54 -29.55
N GLU A 49 20.21 26.36 -29.49
CA GLU A 49 20.94 25.10 -29.40
C GLU A 49 21.61 24.68 -30.72
N GLY A 50 20.97 24.96 -31.86
CA GLY A 50 21.44 24.51 -33.17
C GLY A 50 22.44 25.47 -33.85
N VAL A 51 22.46 26.74 -33.45
CA VAL A 51 23.25 27.79 -34.13
C VAL A 51 24.05 28.62 -33.14
N ILE A 52 23.40 29.26 -32.15
CA ILE A 52 24.07 30.20 -31.22
C ILE A 52 25.18 29.52 -30.40
N ARG A 53 24.94 28.30 -29.92
CA ARG A 53 25.91 27.51 -29.13
C ARG A 53 27.25 27.22 -29.79
N ARG A 54 27.37 27.45 -31.10
CA ARG A 54 28.62 27.24 -31.85
C ARG A 54 29.63 28.37 -31.67
N ASP A 55 29.21 29.52 -31.14
CA ASP A 55 30.05 30.71 -31.01
C ASP A 55 29.90 31.31 -29.60
N GLU A 56 31.00 31.33 -28.86
CA GLU A 56 31.03 31.80 -27.46
C GLU A 56 30.54 33.25 -27.33
N THR A 57 30.80 34.11 -28.32
CA THR A 57 30.38 35.51 -28.28
C THR A 57 28.86 35.65 -28.43
N LEU A 58 28.24 34.78 -29.23
CA LEU A 58 26.78 34.76 -29.40
C LEU A 58 26.09 34.14 -28.20
N VAL A 59 26.66 33.06 -27.64
CA VAL A 59 26.18 32.49 -26.38
C VAL A 59 26.19 33.56 -25.30
N ALA A 60 27.28 34.32 -25.16
CA ALA A 60 27.38 35.40 -24.19
C ALA A 60 26.31 36.48 -24.39
N SER A 61 26.08 36.91 -25.63
CA SER A 61 25.09 37.94 -25.96
C SER A 61 23.64 37.51 -25.67
N VAL A 62 23.25 36.29 -26.07
CA VAL A 62 21.88 35.80 -25.89
C VAL A 62 21.62 35.44 -24.43
N SER A 63 22.55 34.70 -23.79
CA SER A 63 22.40 34.29 -22.40
C SER A 63 22.36 35.46 -21.43
N ALA A 64 23.09 36.55 -21.69
CA ALA A 64 23.03 37.78 -20.89
C ALA A 64 21.65 38.48 -20.96
N GLN A 65 20.90 38.30 -22.04
CA GLN A 65 19.52 38.82 -22.15
C GLN A 65 18.53 37.86 -21.49
N TRP A 66 18.64 36.56 -21.75
CA TRP A 66 17.75 35.55 -21.18
C TRP A 66 17.83 35.50 -19.65
N ILE A 67 19.02 35.62 -19.07
CA ILE A 67 19.18 35.59 -17.61
C ILE A 67 18.46 36.76 -16.90
N GLN A 68 18.33 37.91 -17.55
CA GLN A 68 17.59 39.05 -17.00
C GLN A 68 16.07 38.80 -16.95
N ALA A 69 15.57 37.91 -17.81
CA ALA A 69 14.17 37.52 -17.86
C ALA A 69 13.89 36.19 -17.13
N LEU A 70 14.92 35.55 -16.54
CA LEU A 70 14.86 34.19 -15.99
C LEU A 70 13.74 34.00 -14.97
N ALA A 71 13.58 34.96 -14.05
CA ALA A 71 12.61 34.88 -12.96
C ALA A 71 11.18 35.32 -13.37
N ASP A 72 11.04 36.00 -14.51
CA ASP A 72 9.83 36.77 -14.80
C ASP A 72 9.10 36.26 -16.04
N SER A 73 9.77 36.25 -17.21
CA SER A 73 9.11 36.13 -18.51
C SER A 73 9.79 35.19 -19.49
N LEU A 74 10.92 34.59 -19.12
CA LEU A 74 11.59 33.61 -19.97
C LEU A 74 10.80 32.29 -19.97
N PRO A 75 10.36 31.79 -21.15
CA PRO A 75 9.66 30.51 -21.23
C PRO A 75 10.51 29.36 -20.69
N LEU A 76 9.86 28.42 -20.01
CA LEU A 76 10.50 27.26 -19.37
C LEU A 76 11.39 26.44 -20.34
N SER A 77 10.98 26.33 -21.61
CA SER A 77 11.77 25.64 -22.64
C SER A 77 13.10 26.35 -22.94
N CYS A 78 13.13 27.68 -22.89
CA CYS A 78 14.32 28.50 -23.04
C CYS A 78 15.20 28.44 -21.78
N CYS A 79 14.61 28.42 -20.58
CA CYS A 79 15.33 28.17 -19.33
C CYS A 79 16.06 26.81 -19.36
N ALA A 80 15.37 25.75 -19.82
CA ALA A 80 15.98 24.42 -19.95
C ALA A 80 17.18 24.44 -20.92
N ALA A 81 17.04 25.09 -22.08
CA ALA A 81 18.13 25.22 -23.05
C ALA A 81 19.34 26.00 -22.48
N LEU A 82 19.07 27.05 -21.67
CA LEU A 82 20.10 27.79 -20.94
C LEU A 82 20.84 26.88 -19.96
N PHE A 83 20.11 26.10 -19.15
CA PHE A 83 20.67 25.18 -18.16
C PHE A 83 21.48 24.03 -18.79
N ARG A 84 21.02 23.42 -19.89
CA ARG A 84 21.80 22.41 -20.62
C ARG A 84 23.13 22.94 -21.14
N SER A 85 23.20 24.25 -21.36
CA SER A 85 24.37 24.92 -21.91
C SER A 85 25.28 25.52 -20.83
N TYR A 86 25.05 25.19 -19.54
CA TYR A 86 25.72 25.81 -18.39
C TYR A 86 27.25 25.89 -18.52
N THR A 87 27.89 24.84 -19.05
CA THR A 87 29.35 24.78 -19.24
C THR A 87 29.88 25.84 -20.22
N GLN A 88 29.06 26.27 -21.17
CA GLN A 88 29.40 27.24 -22.22
C GLN A 88 28.98 28.68 -21.84
N LEU A 89 28.29 28.87 -20.71
CA LEU A 89 27.82 30.17 -20.29
C LEU A 89 28.98 31.03 -19.76
N PRO A 90 28.95 32.35 -19.99
CA PRO A 90 29.88 33.27 -19.34
C PRO A 90 29.79 33.19 -17.82
N GLU A 91 30.91 33.39 -17.12
CA GLU A 91 30.99 33.43 -15.66
C GLU A 91 29.98 34.41 -15.03
N THR A 92 29.76 35.56 -15.66
CA THR A 92 28.77 36.55 -15.21
C THR A 92 27.35 36.00 -15.21
N VAL A 93 26.97 35.23 -16.23
CA VAL A 93 25.65 34.59 -16.33
C VAL A 93 25.54 33.45 -15.33
N ARG A 94 26.58 32.60 -15.21
CA ARG A 94 26.63 31.52 -14.21
C ARG A 94 26.49 32.04 -12.78
N SER A 95 27.15 33.15 -12.47
CA SER A 95 27.05 33.83 -11.18
C SER A 95 25.64 34.38 -10.92
N GLN A 96 24.97 34.93 -11.93
CA GLN A 96 23.57 35.39 -11.81
C GLN A 96 22.60 34.22 -11.59
N ILE A 97 22.80 33.08 -12.26
CA ILE A 97 22.03 31.85 -12.02
C ILE A 97 22.21 31.39 -10.57
N ALA A 98 23.46 31.32 -10.08
CA ALA A 98 23.75 30.94 -8.70
C ALA A 98 23.12 31.92 -7.70
N ALA A 99 23.21 33.24 -7.95
CA ALA A 99 22.59 34.26 -7.10
C ALA A 99 21.06 34.15 -7.07
N TYR A 100 20.42 33.82 -8.20
CA TYR A 100 18.99 33.53 -8.23
C TYR A 100 18.66 32.31 -7.37
N PHE A 101 19.43 31.22 -7.46
CA PHE A 101 19.22 30.04 -6.61
C PHE A 101 19.44 30.34 -5.12
N ASP A 102 20.44 31.15 -4.78
CA ASP A 102 20.70 31.60 -3.41
C ASP A 102 19.54 32.42 -2.84
N SER A 103 18.81 33.17 -3.67
CA SER A 103 17.66 33.96 -3.24
C SER A 103 16.56 33.10 -2.61
N GLY A 104 16.32 31.88 -3.11
CA GLY A 104 15.33 30.95 -2.55
C GLY A 104 15.64 30.53 -1.11
N PHE A 105 16.93 30.43 -0.76
CA PHE A 105 17.37 30.03 0.58
C PHE A 105 17.59 31.22 1.52
N THR A 106 17.75 32.44 1.01
CA THR A 106 18.10 33.63 1.80
C THR A 106 16.93 34.57 2.07
N LEU A 107 16.01 34.72 1.12
CA LEU A 107 14.78 35.51 1.31
C LEU A 107 13.85 34.85 2.32
N ALA A 108 12.88 35.58 2.88
CA ALA A 108 11.91 35.01 3.81
C ALA A 108 11.11 33.87 3.15
N SER A 109 10.56 34.15 1.96
CA SER A 109 9.88 33.20 1.07
C SER A 109 10.62 33.14 -0.28
N PRO A 110 10.65 31.96 -0.93
CA PRO A 110 11.25 31.83 -2.27
C PRO A 110 10.53 32.71 -3.31
N PRO A 111 11.24 33.16 -4.37
CA PRO A 111 10.61 33.85 -5.49
C PRO A 111 9.50 33.03 -6.16
N ASP A 112 8.60 33.72 -6.85
CA ASP A 112 7.60 33.08 -7.71
C ASP A 112 8.31 32.23 -8.79
N SER A 113 7.74 31.06 -9.12
CA SER A 113 8.30 30.08 -10.06
C SER A 113 9.66 29.47 -9.69
N PHE A 114 10.18 29.74 -8.48
CA PHE A 114 11.46 29.17 -8.03
C PHE A 114 11.46 27.65 -8.03
N ASP A 115 10.35 27.03 -7.62
CA ASP A 115 10.21 25.59 -7.52
C ASP A 115 10.41 24.89 -8.86
N GLU A 116 9.72 25.36 -9.90
CA GLU A 116 9.83 24.84 -11.26
C GLU A 116 11.23 25.06 -11.83
N LEU A 117 11.79 26.26 -11.68
CA LEU A 117 13.10 26.62 -12.22
C LEU A 117 14.24 25.87 -11.52
N TYR A 118 14.20 25.75 -10.20
CA TYR A 118 15.23 25.05 -9.44
C TYR A 118 15.17 23.53 -9.66
N GLN A 119 13.95 22.98 -9.72
CA GLN A 119 13.75 21.57 -10.09
C GLN A 119 14.22 21.27 -11.52
N MET A 120 14.00 22.18 -12.46
CA MET A 120 14.50 22.07 -13.83
C MET A 120 16.01 22.17 -13.90
N ALA A 121 16.61 23.14 -13.19
CA ALA A 121 18.06 23.30 -13.12
C ALA A 121 18.75 22.03 -12.59
N ALA A 122 18.20 21.42 -11.54
CA ALA A 122 18.69 20.17 -10.99
C ALA A 122 18.65 18.98 -11.98
N GLN A 123 17.82 19.07 -13.03
CA GLN A 123 17.69 18.03 -14.07
C GLN A 123 18.50 18.32 -15.33
N GLU A 124 18.51 19.58 -15.76
CA GLU A 124 19.03 19.98 -17.07
C GLU A 124 20.50 20.43 -17.01
N ILE A 125 20.97 20.94 -15.87
CA ILE A 125 22.38 21.31 -15.71
C ILE A 125 23.24 20.03 -15.68
N PRO A 126 24.30 19.93 -16.49
CA PRO A 126 25.21 18.78 -16.46
C PRO A 126 25.79 18.52 -15.07
N THR A 127 25.73 17.27 -14.61
CA THR A 127 26.09 16.86 -13.25
C THR A 127 27.46 17.37 -12.78
N ASP A 128 28.46 17.37 -13.66
CA ASP A 128 29.83 17.81 -13.34
C ASP A 128 29.92 19.30 -12.94
N CYS A 129 28.96 20.12 -13.39
CA CYS A 129 28.92 21.55 -13.05
C CYS A 129 28.63 21.79 -11.57
N TRP A 130 27.90 20.88 -10.91
CA TRP A 130 27.58 20.99 -9.48
C TRP A 130 28.81 20.75 -8.57
N ASN A 131 29.87 20.14 -9.10
CA ASN A 131 31.08 19.81 -8.36
C ASN A 131 32.13 20.94 -8.34
N SER A 132 31.88 22.08 -8.98
CA SER A 132 32.85 23.18 -9.06
C SER A 132 32.18 24.56 -9.23
N GLY A 133 32.99 25.62 -9.12
CA GLY A 133 32.57 26.99 -9.44
C GLY A 133 31.41 27.52 -8.60
N GLU A 134 30.55 28.25 -9.27
CA GLU A 134 29.44 29.03 -8.72
C GLU A 134 28.34 28.13 -8.15
N LEU A 135 28.06 26.98 -8.78
CA LEU A 135 27.06 26.03 -8.28
C LEU A 135 27.52 25.32 -7.01
N LYS A 136 28.80 24.98 -6.90
CA LYS A 136 29.34 24.41 -5.65
C LYS A 136 29.24 25.42 -4.50
N ALA A 137 29.54 26.68 -4.77
CA ALA A 137 29.38 27.76 -3.78
C ALA A 137 27.91 27.93 -3.36
N HIS A 138 26.97 27.92 -4.33
CA HIS A 138 25.54 27.90 -4.06
C HIS A 138 25.12 26.72 -3.17
N LEU A 139 25.56 25.50 -3.48
CA LEU A 139 25.22 24.32 -2.67
C LEU A 139 25.70 24.45 -1.21
N ALA A 140 26.92 24.95 -1.00
CA ALA A 140 27.43 25.20 0.34
C ALA A 140 26.56 26.24 1.10
N GLN A 141 26.11 27.29 0.41
CA GLN A 141 25.21 28.29 0.97
C GLN A 141 23.82 27.71 1.27
N ALA A 142 23.22 27.00 0.33
CA ALA A 142 21.92 26.34 0.49
C ALA A 142 21.92 25.37 1.69
N LEU A 143 22.95 24.52 1.81
CA LEU A 143 23.12 23.61 2.94
C LEU A 143 23.27 24.33 4.28
N SER A 144 23.96 25.47 4.32
CA SER A 144 24.10 26.26 5.55
C SER A 144 22.78 26.91 5.99
N LYS A 145 21.86 27.17 5.05
CA LYS A 145 20.61 27.90 5.28
C LYS A 145 19.39 26.99 5.43
N LEU A 146 19.39 25.79 4.85
CA LEU A 146 18.27 24.86 4.93
C LEU A 146 17.78 24.59 6.37
N PRO A 147 18.64 24.41 7.39
CA PRO A 147 18.16 24.21 8.76
C PRO A 147 17.28 25.37 9.27
N SER A 148 17.58 26.61 8.87
CA SER A 148 16.79 27.78 9.27
C SER A 148 15.43 27.88 8.56
N LYS A 149 15.24 27.14 7.45
CA LYS A 149 13.98 27.09 6.70
C LYS A 149 12.96 26.12 7.27
N VAL A 150 13.37 25.26 8.19
CA VAL A 150 12.49 24.26 8.80
C VAL A 150 11.32 24.89 9.57
N SER A 151 11.51 26.08 10.14
CA SER A 151 10.46 26.82 10.83
C SER A 151 9.59 27.69 9.91
N SER A 152 9.92 27.76 8.61
CA SER A 152 9.16 28.52 7.61
C SER A 152 7.85 27.81 7.22
N ALA A 153 7.06 28.47 6.37
CA ALA A 153 5.83 27.89 5.86
C ALA A 153 6.14 26.61 5.05
N VAL A 154 5.21 25.66 5.09
CA VAL A 154 5.36 24.38 4.38
C VAL A 154 5.48 24.57 2.87
N SER A 155 4.84 25.60 2.31
CA SER A 155 4.97 26.00 0.90
C SER A 155 6.39 26.41 0.54
N ASP A 156 7.07 27.14 1.43
CA ASP A 156 8.44 27.62 1.21
C ASP A 156 9.39 26.43 1.10
N LEU A 157 9.30 25.47 2.02
CA LEU A 157 10.09 24.24 1.94
C LEU A 157 9.76 23.41 0.71
N LYS A 158 8.48 23.34 0.33
CA LYS A 158 8.03 22.58 -0.85
C LYS A 158 8.63 23.14 -2.14
N ALA A 159 8.90 24.45 -2.21
CA ALA A 159 9.55 25.05 -3.36
C ALA A 159 11.06 24.71 -3.45
N LEU A 160 11.73 24.48 -2.32
CA LEU A 160 13.18 24.22 -2.29
C LEU A 160 13.52 22.75 -2.54
N LEU A 161 12.78 21.84 -1.91
CA LEU A 161 13.18 20.44 -1.77
C LEU A 161 13.21 19.60 -3.07
N PRO A 162 12.30 19.76 -4.06
CA PRO A 162 12.29 18.94 -5.27
C PRO A 162 13.57 19.02 -6.10
N GLY A 163 14.15 20.22 -6.21
CA GLY A 163 15.44 20.45 -6.86
C GLY A 163 16.59 20.05 -5.94
N PHE A 164 16.56 20.54 -4.69
CA PHE A 164 17.63 20.36 -3.73
C PHE A 164 17.98 18.88 -3.46
N SER A 165 16.98 18.02 -3.27
CA SER A 165 17.21 16.62 -2.92
C SER A 165 17.92 15.81 -4.01
N LYS A 166 17.96 16.32 -5.25
CA LYS A 166 18.66 15.68 -6.37
C LYS A 166 20.14 16.05 -6.45
N ILE A 167 20.54 17.18 -5.86
CA ILE A 167 21.86 17.79 -6.11
C ILE A 167 22.69 18.01 -4.83
N TYR A 168 22.09 17.92 -3.65
CA TYR A 168 22.77 18.25 -2.39
C TYR A 168 24.05 17.43 -2.12
N LEU A 169 24.15 16.21 -2.67
CA LEU A 169 25.33 15.33 -2.53
C LEU A 169 26.56 15.79 -3.33
N HIS A 170 26.43 16.80 -4.20
CA HIS A 170 27.56 17.39 -4.91
C HIS A 170 28.37 18.39 -4.06
N ALA A 171 27.87 18.73 -2.87
CA ALA A 171 28.61 19.57 -1.93
C ALA A 171 29.66 18.78 -1.15
N GLU A 172 30.44 19.50 -0.32
CA GLU A 172 31.42 18.87 0.56
C GLU A 172 30.73 17.94 1.59
N PRO A 173 31.22 16.68 1.75
CA PRO A 173 30.60 15.69 2.64
C PRO A 173 30.31 16.19 4.06
N ALA A 174 31.26 16.91 4.67
CA ALA A 174 31.08 17.45 6.03
C ALA A 174 29.96 18.50 6.11
N THR A 175 29.76 19.30 5.07
CA THR A 175 28.69 20.30 5.00
C THR A 175 27.34 19.62 4.84
N VAL A 176 27.25 18.56 4.03
CA VAL A 176 26.05 17.72 3.92
C VAL A 176 25.71 17.08 5.26
N ALA A 177 26.70 16.51 5.96
CA ALA A 177 26.52 15.88 7.25
C ALA A 177 25.90 16.83 8.27
N ALA A 178 26.51 18.01 8.43
CA ALA A 178 26.04 19.04 9.35
C ALA A 178 24.65 19.56 8.99
N CYS A 179 24.36 19.77 7.70
CA CYS A 179 23.03 20.18 7.26
C CYS A 179 21.99 19.14 7.60
N LEU A 180 22.18 17.86 7.23
CA LEU A 180 21.20 16.80 7.50
C LEU A 180 20.95 16.67 9.01
N HIS A 181 22.01 16.67 9.82
CA HIS A 181 21.87 16.61 11.27
C HIS A 181 21.03 17.77 11.82
N ASN A 182 21.39 19.01 11.47
CA ASN A 182 20.72 20.20 12.01
C ASN A 182 19.28 20.35 11.51
N THR A 183 19.05 20.09 10.21
CA THR A 183 17.72 20.17 9.58
C THR A 183 16.75 19.20 10.23
N PHE A 184 17.11 17.92 10.35
CA PHE A 184 16.21 16.90 10.91
C PHE A 184 16.06 17.04 12.43
N THR A 185 17.09 17.46 13.15
CA THR A 185 16.98 17.78 14.59
C THR A 185 16.00 18.92 14.84
N GLY A 186 16.08 20.01 14.06
CA GLY A 186 15.14 21.12 14.15
C GLY A 186 13.72 20.71 13.73
N ALA A 187 13.59 19.88 12.70
CA ALA A 187 12.31 19.48 12.12
C ALA A 187 11.46 18.62 13.06
N SER A 188 12.06 17.96 14.06
CA SER A 188 11.33 17.22 15.08
C SER A 188 10.32 18.05 15.88
N SER A 189 10.48 19.39 15.89
CA SER A 189 9.52 20.32 16.50
C SER A 189 8.39 20.75 15.55
N TYR A 190 8.46 20.35 14.28
CA TYR A 190 7.58 20.78 13.19
C TYR A 190 7.14 19.56 12.34
N PRO A 191 6.15 18.76 12.81
CA PRO A 191 5.82 17.47 12.20
C PRO A 191 5.52 17.52 10.69
N ALA A 192 4.77 18.54 10.23
CA ALA A 192 4.44 18.67 8.81
C ALA A 192 5.67 18.92 7.93
N GLN A 193 6.64 19.69 8.43
CA GLN A 193 7.90 19.98 7.76
C GLN A 193 8.82 18.76 7.78
N LEU A 194 8.90 18.04 8.91
CA LEU A 194 9.63 16.79 9.01
C LEU A 194 9.14 15.76 7.97
N ASN A 195 7.83 15.61 7.85
CA ASN A 195 7.22 14.69 6.89
C ASN A 195 7.52 15.08 5.44
N LEU A 196 7.47 16.39 5.12
CA LEU A 196 7.84 16.89 3.80
C LEU A 196 9.34 16.65 3.50
N LEU A 197 10.21 16.81 4.49
CA LEU A 197 11.64 16.51 4.32
C LEU A 197 11.83 15.03 4.01
N HIS A 198 11.25 14.14 4.80
CA HIS A 198 11.31 12.69 4.53
C HIS A 198 10.79 12.36 3.13
N GLN A 199 9.70 12.98 2.66
CA GLN A 199 9.18 12.79 1.30
C GLN A 199 10.26 12.90 0.22
N TYR A 200 11.04 13.98 0.27
CA TYR A 200 11.95 14.33 -0.81
C TYR A 200 13.33 13.68 -0.67
N PHE A 201 13.70 13.25 0.53
CA PHE A 201 14.91 12.48 0.76
C PHE A 201 14.70 10.96 0.63
N ALA A 202 13.46 10.51 0.50
CA ALA A 202 13.15 9.10 0.28
C ALA A 202 13.89 8.56 -0.96
N GLY A 203 14.61 7.45 -0.78
CA GLY A 203 15.42 6.83 -1.84
C GLY A 203 16.73 7.56 -2.20
N THR A 204 17.01 8.74 -1.62
CA THR A 204 18.23 9.53 -1.89
C THR A 204 19.09 9.74 -0.65
N TRP A 205 18.82 9.02 0.44
CA TRP A 205 19.60 9.08 1.67
C TRP A 205 21.07 8.68 1.42
N PRO A 206 22.06 9.44 1.94
CA PRO A 206 23.45 9.07 1.80
C PRO A 206 23.82 7.93 2.74
N THR A 207 24.89 7.21 2.41
CA THR A 207 25.54 6.29 3.36
C THR A 207 26.40 7.06 4.35
N THR A 208 26.67 6.47 5.52
CA THR A 208 27.59 7.04 6.52
C THR A 208 29.00 7.22 5.99
N VAL A 209 29.42 6.38 5.02
CA VAL A 209 30.72 6.47 4.34
C VAL A 209 30.76 7.67 3.39
N ALA A 210 29.66 7.95 2.68
CA ALA A 210 29.61 9.05 1.71
C ALA A 210 29.68 10.44 2.37
N VAL A 211 29.20 10.57 3.61
CA VAL A 211 28.93 11.87 4.27
C VAL A 211 29.64 11.95 5.64
N HIS A 212 30.85 11.38 5.75
CA HIS A 212 31.63 11.38 6.99
C HIS A 212 32.46 12.68 7.18
N PRO A 213 32.70 13.17 8.41
CA PRO A 213 32.12 12.80 9.72
C PRO A 213 30.86 13.62 10.07
N GLY A 214 30.06 13.13 11.04
CA GLY A 214 28.96 13.90 11.66
C GLY A 214 27.54 13.55 11.19
N TYR A 215 27.38 12.59 10.29
CA TYR A 215 26.07 12.10 9.84
C TYR A 215 25.67 10.82 10.59
N SER A 216 24.53 10.86 11.29
CA SER A 216 23.93 9.71 11.96
C SER A 216 22.51 9.46 11.44
N PRO A 217 22.33 8.58 10.44
CA PRO A 217 21.02 8.28 9.89
C PRO A 217 20.08 7.64 10.91
N GLN A 218 20.63 6.85 11.85
CA GLN A 218 19.85 6.22 12.90
C GLN A 218 19.15 7.25 13.80
N ILE A 219 19.83 8.33 14.18
CA ILE A 219 19.21 9.40 14.99
C ILE A 219 18.05 10.06 14.24
N ILE A 220 18.20 10.28 12.92
CA ILE A 220 17.14 10.84 12.08
C ILE A 220 15.94 9.89 12.04
N PHE A 221 16.20 8.60 11.82
CA PHE A 221 15.18 7.55 11.80
C PHE A 221 14.44 7.46 13.14
N ASP A 222 15.17 7.32 14.25
CA ASP A 222 14.61 7.20 15.59
C ASP A 222 13.76 8.41 15.96
N SER A 223 14.24 9.62 15.63
CA SER A 223 13.49 10.85 15.88
C SER A 223 12.20 10.91 15.08
N ALA A 224 12.22 10.49 13.80
CA ALA A 224 11.03 10.44 12.96
C ALA A 224 10.00 9.44 13.49
N ILE A 225 10.44 8.25 13.93
CA ILE A 225 9.59 7.25 14.60
C ILE A 225 8.93 7.85 15.85
N GLN A 226 9.69 8.55 16.70
CA GLN A 226 9.14 9.17 17.92
C GLN A 226 8.10 10.27 17.60
N VAL A 227 8.37 11.10 16.59
CA VAL A 227 7.41 12.12 16.15
C VAL A 227 6.14 11.49 15.59
N ALA A 228 6.27 10.45 14.76
CA ALA A 228 5.14 9.73 14.19
C ALA A 228 4.28 9.02 15.24
N ARG A 229 4.90 8.44 16.29
CA ARG A 229 4.18 7.88 17.44
C ARG A 229 3.37 8.94 18.19
N LYS A 230 3.93 10.15 18.35
CA LYS A 230 3.29 11.24 19.08
C LYS A 230 2.22 11.97 18.26
N PHE A 231 2.39 12.06 16.95
CA PHE A 231 1.51 12.80 16.04
C PHE A 231 1.16 11.98 14.78
N PRO A 232 0.52 10.81 14.92
CA PRO A 232 0.24 9.93 13.77
C PRO A 232 -0.67 10.60 12.72
N GLN A 233 -1.57 11.50 13.14
CA GLN A 233 -2.43 12.26 12.25
C GLN A 233 -1.68 13.30 11.38
N GLU A 234 -0.45 13.65 11.72
CA GLU A 234 0.38 14.55 10.90
C GLU A 234 1.22 13.75 9.89
N ALA A 235 1.47 12.46 10.16
CA ALA A 235 2.26 11.57 9.32
C ALA A 235 1.58 11.36 7.96
N LYS A 236 2.12 12.08 6.97
CA LYS A 236 1.69 12.13 5.58
C LYS A 236 2.94 12.24 4.71
N ARG A 237 2.76 12.29 3.39
CA ARG A 237 3.79 12.76 2.45
C ARG A 237 4.99 11.82 2.35
N GLY A 238 4.78 10.51 2.31
CA GLY A 238 5.86 9.55 2.07
C GLY A 238 6.82 9.38 3.25
N LEU A 239 6.42 9.71 4.49
CA LEU A 239 7.23 9.44 5.68
C LEU A 239 7.60 7.96 5.76
N LEU A 240 6.60 7.07 5.66
CA LEU A 240 6.82 5.63 5.72
C LEU A 240 7.72 5.16 4.58
N HIS A 241 7.51 5.68 3.37
CA HIS A 241 8.35 5.37 2.22
C HIS A 241 9.81 5.77 2.44
N SER A 242 10.06 6.94 3.05
CA SER A 242 11.41 7.37 3.40
C SER A 242 12.07 6.43 4.40
N LEU A 243 11.40 6.12 5.50
CA LEU A 243 11.96 5.27 6.55
C LEU A 243 12.21 3.86 6.03
N ASP A 244 11.28 3.34 5.25
CA ASP A 244 11.40 2.07 4.56
C ASP A 244 12.59 2.05 3.59
N SER A 245 12.82 3.14 2.85
CA SER A 245 13.99 3.26 1.95
C SER A 245 15.32 3.25 2.70
N MET A 246 15.37 3.77 3.94
CA MET A 246 16.58 3.74 4.77
C MET A 246 16.90 2.32 5.25
N LEU A 247 15.88 1.51 5.58
CA LEU A 247 16.04 0.09 5.93
C LEU A 247 16.49 -0.73 4.73
N HIS A 248 15.79 -0.61 3.60
CA HIS A 248 16.09 -1.35 2.37
C HIS A 248 17.48 -1.04 1.82
N ALA A 249 17.96 0.20 1.94
CA ALA A 249 19.30 0.59 1.52
C ALA A 249 20.41 0.20 2.52
N GLY A 250 20.06 -0.41 3.67
CA GLY A 250 21.02 -0.75 4.72
C GLY A 250 21.65 0.46 5.42
N ILE A 251 20.99 1.62 5.35
CA ILE A 251 21.43 2.87 5.99
C ILE A 251 21.11 2.82 7.50
N VAL A 252 20.02 2.13 7.85
CA VAL A 252 19.61 1.80 9.22
C VAL A 252 19.50 0.28 9.34
N GLY A 253 19.82 -0.27 10.51
CA GLY A 253 19.80 -1.72 10.74
C GLY A 253 18.39 -2.30 10.79
N ALA A 254 18.27 -3.59 10.47
CA ALA A 254 16.99 -4.32 10.40
C ALA A 254 16.28 -4.45 11.77
N GLU A 255 16.99 -4.24 12.88
CA GLU A 255 16.41 -4.22 14.23
C GLU A 255 15.29 -3.18 14.41
N HIS A 256 15.22 -2.20 13.50
CA HIS A 256 14.22 -1.13 13.50
C HIS A 256 12.93 -1.46 12.73
N GLU A 257 12.85 -2.60 12.05
CA GLU A 257 11.68 -3.00 11.24
C GLU A 257 10.39 -3.05 12.09
N ASN A 258 10.48 -3.61 13.30
CA ASN A 258 9.35 -3.68 14.22
C ASN A 258 8.83 -2.29 14.64
N ALA A 259 9.73 -1.32 14.82
CA ALA A 259 9.33 0.04 15.18
C ALA A 259 8.64 0.75 14.00
N LEU A 260 9.11 0.52 12.77
CA LEU A 260 8.45 1.05 11.58
C LEU A 260 7.08 0.40 11.36
N MET A 261 6.96 -0.91 11.58
CA MET A 261 5.69 -1.64 11.55
C MET A 261 4.68 -1.07 12.55
N GLU A 262 5.10 -0.83 13.80
CA GLU A 262 4.25 -0.20 14.81
C GLU A 262 3.74 1.17 14.36
N VAL A 263 4.62 2.02 13.82
CA VAL A 263 4.26 3.34 13.30
C VAL A 263 3.31 3.24 12.10
N ALA A 264 3.54 2.34 11.16
CA ALA A 264 2.65 2.14 10.01
C ALA A 264 1.23 1.76 10.45
N ASN A 265 1.10 0.92 11.49
CA ASN A 265 -0.19 0.59 12.06
C ASN A 265 -0.89 1.77 12.76
N LEU A 266 -0.12 2.63 13.45
CA LEU A 266 -0.67 3.87 14.03
C LEU A 266 -1.13 4.83 12.93
N ILE A 267 -0.35 4.97 11.86
CA ILE A 267 -0.69 5.82 10.71
C ILE A 267 -1.92 5.27 10.00
N TRP A 268 -2.05 3.95 9.81
CA TRP A 268 -3.24 3.34 9.21
C TRP A 268 -4.54 3.80 9.88
N ARG A 269 -4.55 3.91 11.21
CA ARG A 269 -5.74 4.34 11.97
C ARG A 269 -6.16 5.80 11.73
N THR A 270 -5.33 6.61 11.07
CA THR A 270 -5.59 8.03 10.84
C THR A 270 -5.53 8.41 9.35
N HIS A 271 -4.60 7.81 8.60
CA HIS A 271 -4.38 8.00 7.16
C HIS A 271 -4.11 6.65 6.47
N PRO A 272 -5.14 5.82 6.23
CA PRO A 272 -4.99 4.51 5.59
C PRO A 272 -4.25 4.57 4.24
N ALA A 273 -4.51 5.60 3.44
CA ALA A 273 -3.88 5.80 2.13
C ALA A 273 -2.35 5.89 2.18
N GLU A 274 -1.80 6.49 3.25
CA GLU A 274 -0.36 6.66 3.44
C GLU A 274 0.29 5.35 3.91
N ALA A 275 -0.38 4.62 4.79
CA ALA A 275 0.13 3.37 5.35
C ALA A 275 -0.03 2.16 4.42
N GLU A 276 -1.01 2.19 3.52
CA GLU A 276 -1.34 1.09 2.60
C GLU A 276 -0.11 0.59 1.84
N GLN A 277 0.62 1.50 1.18
CA GLN A 277 1.71 1.10 0.28
C GLN A 277 2.81 0.31 1.00
N PHE A 278 3.06 0.66 2.27
CA PHE A 278 4.03 -0.02 3.12
C PHE A 278 3.46 -1.35 3.65
N LEU A 279 2.26 -1.32 4.24
CA LEU A 279 1.63 -2.49 4.87
C LEU A 279 1.27 -3.59 3.86
N ALA A 280 0.99 -3.23 2.61
CA ALA A 280 0.71 -4.17 1.53
C ALA A 280 1.97 -4.86 0.97
N ARG A 281 3.17 -4.47 1.39
CA ARG A 281 4.46 -4.99 0.87
C ARG A 281 5.44 -5.44 1.96
N THR A 282 5.19 -5.05 3.21
CA THR A 282 6.05 -5.41 4.33
C THR A 282 6.17 -6.94 4.50
N THR A 283 7.34 -7.38 4.93
CA THR A 283 7.63 -8.77 5.31
C THR A 283 7.27 -9.08 6.76
N GLY A 284 7.11 -8.05 7.59
CA GLY A 284 6.76 -8.20 9.00
C GLY A 284 5.34 -8.76 9.19
N ALA A 285 5.20 -9.75 10.07
CA ALA A 285 3.90 -10.28 10.45
C ALA A 285 3.13 -9.26 11.30
N LEU A 286 1.88 -9.02 10.93
CA LEU A 286 0.98 -8.17 11.71
C LEU A 286 0.31 -8.99 12.82
N PRO A 287 0.34 -8.51 14.08
CA PRO A 287 -0.41 -9.12 15.17
C PRO A 287 -1.91 -9.26 14.86
N ALA A 288 -2.52 -10.33 15.35
CA ALA A 288 -3.94 -10.65 15.12
C ALA A 288 -4.89 -9.52 15.55
N ASP A 289 -4.58 -8.82 16.65
CA ASP A 289 -5.37 -7.69 17.15
C ASP A 289 -5.30 -6.48 16.22
N GLN A 290 -4.14 -6.25 15.60
CA GLN A 290 -3.99 -5.16 14.64
C GLN A 290 -4.78 -5.45 13.37
N ILE A 291 -4.66 -6.66 12.82
CA ILE A 291 -5.43 -7.12 11.65
C ILE A 291 -6.93 -6.93 11.88
N ALA A 292 -7.43 -7.33 13.05
CA ALA A 292 -8.84 -7.21 13.40
C ALA A 292 -9.33 -5.76 13.56
N THR A 293 -8.44 -4.81 13.87
CA THR A 293 -8.79 -3.38 14.03
C THR A 293 -8.66 -2.56 12.74
N MET A 294 -7.94 -3.06 11.72
CA MET A 294 -7.77 -2.35 10.45
C MET A 294 -9.07 -1.92 9.76
N PRO A 295 -10.16 -2.72 9.78
CA PRO A 295 -11.46 -2.32 9.24
C PRO A 295 -12.12 -1.11 9.90
N ASP A 296 -11.77 -0.80 11.16
CA ASP A 296 -12.50 0.17 11.99
C ASP A 296 -12.48 1.58 11.39
N VAL A 297 -11.50 1.87 10.53
CA VAL A 297 -11.26 3.20 9.92
C VAL A 297 -11.61 3.26 8.43
N ILE A 298 -12.10 2.17 7.86
CA ILE A 298 -12.41 2.05 6.44
C ILE A 298 -13.84 2.51 6.18
N ASN A 299 -14.00 3.43 5.24
CA ASN A 299 -15.29 3.75 4.67
C ASN A 299 -15.70 2.66 3.66
N TRP A 300 -16.62 1.80 4.07
CA TRP A 300 -17.11 0.68 3.27
C TRP A 300 -17.90 1.06 2.01
N GLU A 301 -18.32 2.32 1.89
CA GLU A 301 -18.94 2.87 0.67
C GLU A 301 -17.88 3.36 -0.34
N ALA A 302 -16.64 3.58 0.10
CA ALA A 302 -15.54 4.04 -0.74
C ALA A 302 -14.74 2.84 -1.27
N THR A 303 -14.91 2.51 -2.56
CA THR A 303 -14.24 1.36 -3.19
C THR A 303 -12.73 1.38 -3.01
N SER A 304 -12.08 2.54 -3.13
CA SER A 304 -10.64 2.68 -2.96
C SER A 304 -10.17 2.29 -1.56
N GLU A 305 -10.94 2.60 -0.51
CA GLU A 305 -10.54 2.27 0.87
C GLU A 305 -10.68 0.77 1.15
N VAL A 306 -11.72 0.14 0.57
CA VAL A 306 -11.88 -1.32 0.63
C VAL A 306 -10.75 -2.02 -0.11
N GLU A 307 -10.33 -1.50 -1.28
CA GLU A 307 -9.16 -2.02 -2.03
C GLU A 307 -7.84 -1.85 -1.25
N TRP A 308 -7.69 -0.80 -0.44
CA TRP A 308 -6.55 -0.65 0.46
C TRP A 308 -6.53 -1.76 1.51
N LEU A 309 -7.66 -1.99 2.18
CA LEU A 309 -7.79 -3.06 3.18
C LEU A 309 -7.53 -4.44 2.56
N GLU A 310 -8.06 -4.70 1.36
CA GLU A 310 -7.84 -5.95 0.64
C GLU A 310 -6.35 -6.23 0.43
N ARG A 311 -5.61 -5.26 -0.11
CA ARG A 311 -4.17 -5.40 -0.37
C ARG A 311 -3.38 -5.64 0.92
N VAL A 312 -3.69 -4.90 1.98
CA VAL A 312 -3.03 -5.06 3.28
C VAL A 312 -3.34 -6.43 3.89
N TRP A 313 -4.60 -6.87 3.87
CA TRP A 313 -4.99 -8.17 4.42
C TRP A 313 -4.47 -9.35 3.62
N MET A 314 -4.39 -9.25 2.29
CA MET A 314 -3.73 -10.26 1.47
C MET A 314 -2.27 -10.44 1.86
N ASN A 315 -1.52 -9.35 2.03
CA ASN A 315 -0.13 -9.42 2.48
C ASN A 315 -0.03 -9.94 3.93
N ALA A 316 -0.89 -9.47 4.83
CA ALA A 316 -0.91 -9.91 6.23
C ALA A 316 -1.17 -11.42 6.34
N ALA A 317 -2.15 -11.95 5.61
CA ALA A 317 -2.49 -13.37 5.63
C ALA A 317 -1.34 -14.26 5.12
N GLN A 318 -0.59 -13.79 4.12
CA GLN A 318 0.59 -14.48 3.59
C GLN A 318 1.73 -14.56 4.61
N ASN A 319 1.98 -13.46 5.34
CA ASN A 319 3.08 -13.38 6.30
C ASN A 319 2.75 -13.95 7.70
N LEU A 320 1.47 -14.16 8.01
CA LEU A 320 1.06 -14.84 9.25
C LEU A 320 1.45 -16.32 9.25
N ALA A 321 1.98 -16.78 10.38
CA ALA A 321 2.18 -18.21 10.60
C ALA A 321 0.84 -18.96 10.58
N PRO A 322 0.78 -20.23 10.12
CA PRO A 322 -0.46 -21.01 10.10
C PRO A 322 -1.17 -21.08 11.46
N THR A 323 -0.41 -21.07 12.56
CA THR A 323 -0.92 -21.07 13.93
C THR A 323 -1.61 -19.76 14.35
N GLU A 324 -1.32 -18.64 13.67
CA GLU A 324 -1.83 -17.31 14.02
C GLU A 324 -3.04 -16.89 13.18
N ARG A 325 -3.25 -17.54 12.03
CA ARG A 325 -4.39 -17.27 11.13
C ARG A 325 -5.75 -17.56 11.77
N VAL A 326 -5.83 -18.62 12.60
CA VAL A 326 -7.07 -18.97 13.32
C VAL A 326 -7.39 -17.92 14.39
N PRO A 327 -6.46 -17.54 15.31
CA PRO A 327 -6.66 -16.42 16.22
C PRO A 327 -7.06 -15.12 15.51
N ALA A 328 -6.40 -14.74 14.42
CA ALA A 328 -6.77 -13.54 13.65
C ALA A 328 -8.21 -13.61 13.11
N THR A 329 -8.60 -14.78 12.58
CA THR A 329 -9.97 -15.01 12.10
C THR A 329 -10.99 -14.91 13.24
N ILE A 330 -10.70 -15.49 14.41
CA ILE A 330 -11.58 -15.41 15.59
C ILE A 330 -11.76 -13.94 16.00
N GLN A 331 -10.69 -13.15 16.04
CA GLN A 331 -10.76 -11.74 16.42
C GLN A 331 -11.54 -10.88 15.41
N ILE A 332 -11.39 -11.13 14.11
CA ILE A 332 -12.20 -10.48 13.06
C ILE A 332 -13.69 -10.83 13.23
N VAL A 333 -14.01 -12.09 13.55
CA VAL A 333 -15.40 -12.50 13.79
C VAL A 333 -15.97 -11.83 15.04
N ALA A 334 -15.16 -11.69 16.09
CA ALA A 334 -15.53 -11.07 17.36
C ALA A 334 -15.90 -9.58 17.22
N LYS A 335 -15.42 -8.89 16.17
CA LYS A 335 -15.83 -7.52 15.83
C LYS A 335 -17.28 -7.39 15.37
N GLY A 336 -17.98 -8.49 15.13
CA GLY A 336 -19.35 -8.46 14.62
C GLY A 336 -19.40 -8.21 13.12
N GLN A 337 -20.55 -7.72 12.64
CA GLN A 337 -20.78 -7.43 11.23
C GLN A 337 -20.01 -6.17 10.82
N ILE A 338 -19.23 -6.29 9.74
CA ILE A 338 -18.39 -5.22 9.20
C ILE A 338 -18.70 -5.12 7.71
N GLY A 339 -19.19 -3.96 7.27
CA GLY A 339 -19.56 -3.70 5.89
C GLY A 339 -20.69 -2.69 5.77
N THR A 340 -21.33 -2.65 4.60
CA THR A 340 -22.50 -1.81 4.35
C THR A 340 -23.78 -2.50 4.80
N SER A 341 -24.92 -1.80 4.77
CA SER A 341 -26.23 -2.40 5.06
C SER A 341 -26.60 -3.51 4.06
N GLU A 342 -26.14 -3.42 2.82
CA GLU A 342 -26.36 -4.42 1.77
C GLU A 342 -25.43 -5.63 1.93
N LEU A 343 -24.20 -5.41 2.39
CA LEU A 343 -23.17 -6.42 2.60
C LEU A 343 -22.62 -6.38 4.05
N PRO A 344 -23.42 -6.77 5.06
CA PRO A 344 -23.03 -6.65 6.47
C PRO A 344 -21.86 -7.56 6.87
N ASP A 345 -21.52 -8.56 6.04
CA ASP A 345 -20.39 -9.47 6.24
C ASP A 345 -19.27 -9.25 5.21
N HIS A 346 -19.16 -8.04 4.64
CA HIS A 346 -18.16 -7.74 3.64
C HIS A 346 -16.73 -7.93 4.19
N GLY A 347 -16.45 -7.46 5.40
CA GLY A 347 -15.14 -7.64 6.04
C GLY A 347 -14.74 -9.10 6.20
N LEU A 348 -15.63 -9.95 6.74
CA LEU A 348 -15.33 -11.38 6.88
C LEU A 348 -15.14 -12.05 5.50
N THR A 349 -15.90 -11.63 4.50
CA THR A 349 -15.78 -12.12 3.12
C THR A 349 -14.42 -11.74 2.50
N LEU A 350 -13.95 -10.52 2.78
CA LEU A 350 -12.66 -10.00 2.32
C LEU A 350 -11.49 -10.71 3.00
N TRP A 351 -11.58 -10.91 4.32
CA TRP A 351 -10.60 -11.69 5.07
C TRP A 351 -10.50 -13.12 4.55
N ARG A 352 -11.63 -13.81 4.34
CA ARG A 352 -11.67 -15.13 3.73
C ARG A 352 -10.96 -15.16 2.38
N LYS A 353 -11.21 -14.17 1.51
CA LYS A 353 -10.51 -14.09 0.21
C LYS A 353 -8.99 -13.94 0.40
N SER A 354 -8.58 -13.14 1.38
CA SER A 354 -7.18 -12.89 1.71
C SER A 354 -6.44 -14.15 2.18
N LEU A 355 -7.14 -15.09 2.84
CA LEU A 355 -6.58 -16.38 3.24
C LEU A 355 -6.27 -17.33 2.06
N GLY A 356 -6.81 -17.07 0.86
CA GLY A 356 -6.53 -17.87 -0.34
C GLY A 356 -6.87 -19.36 -0.17
N GLU A 357 -5.95 -20.23 -0.56
CA GLU A 357 -6.10 -21.70 -0.49
C GLU A 357 -6.27 -22.22 0.96
N ASP A 358 -5.73 -21.50 1.94
CA ASP A 358 -5.82 -21.88 3.35
C ASP A 358 -7.17 -21.53 3.99
N ALA A 359 -8.04 -20.81 3.26
CA ALA A 359 -9.31 -20.31 3.78
C ALA A 359 -10.17 -21.43 4.39
N TYR A 360 -10.30 -22.58 3.73
CA TYR A 360 -11.12 -23.67 4.27
C TYR A 360 -10.55 -24.22 5.58
N ALA A 361 -9.24 -24.51 5.63
CA ALA A 361 -8.59 -25.08 6.79
C ALA A 361 -8.69 -24.14 8.01
N VAL A 362 -8.48 -22.84 7.80
CA VAL A 362 -8.56 -21.81 8.83
C VAL A 362 -10.01 -21.63 9.32
N LEU A 363 -10.98 -21.50 8.40
CA LEU A 363 -12.38 -21.32 8.76
C LEU A 363 -12.95 -22.55 9.48
N LYS A 364 -12.55 -23.77 9.07
CA LYS A 364 -12.95 -25.02 9.73
C LYS A 364 -12.46 -25.08 11.17
N GLN A 365 -11.21 -24.68 11.44
CA GLN A 365 -10.70 -24.62 12.80
C GLN A 365 -11.38 -23.53 13.61
N ALA A 366 -11.59 -22.36 13.02
CA ALA A 366 -12.28 -21.24 13.67
C ALA A 366 -13.72 -21.60 14.06
N VAL A 367 -14.51 -22.18 13.15
CA VAL A 367 -15.94 -22.50 13.40
C VAL A 367 -16.12 -23.54 14.51
N LEU A 368 -15.14 -24.43 14.69
CA LEU A 368 -15.11 -25.43 15.75
C LEU A 368 -14.51 -24.91 17.07
N SER A 369 -14.00 -23.68 17.09
CA SER A 369 -13.41 -23.08 18.29
C SER A 369 -14.48 -22.87 19.38
N PRO A 370 -14.17 -23.20 20.64
CA PRO A 370 -15.04 -22.89 21.77
C PRO A 370 -15.10 -21.39 22.07
N GLU A 371 -14.14 -20.59 21.58
CA GLU A 371 -14.05 -19.15 21.85
C GLU A 371 -15.05 -18.33 21.05
N ILE A 372 -15.68 -18.92 20.02
CA ILE A 372 -16.62 -18.22 19.15
C ILE A 372 -18.05 -18.32 19.67
N ALA A 373 -18.72 -17.17 19.77
CA ALA A 373 -20.15 -17.07 20.04
C ALA A 373 -21.01 -17.58 18.87
N ASP A 374 -22.22 -18.06 19.15
CA ASP A 374 -23.10 -18.71 18.16
C ASP A 374 -23.31 -17.88 16.88
N GLN A 375 -23.60 -16.58 17.01
CA GLN A 375 -23.77 -15.69 15.86
C GLN A 375 -22.51 -15.63 14.98
N GLY A 376 -21.32 -15.55 15.59
CA GLY A 376 -20.04 -15.56 14.88
C GLY A 376 -19.80 -16.90 14.17
N ARG A 377 -20.15 -18.01 14.82
CA ARG A 377 -20.02 -19.36 14.28
C ARG A 377 -20.95 -19.56 13.07
N ARG A 378 -22.19 -19.08 13.14
CA ARG A 378 -23.12 -19.07 12.01
C ARG A 378 -22.57 -18.29 10.81
N ARG A 379 -21.96 -17.12 11.05
CA ARG A 379 -21.34 -16.30 9.99
C ARG A 379 -20.17 -17.04 9.33
N LEU A 380 -19.31 -17.69 10.11
CA LEU A 380 -18.24 -18.54 9.58
C LEU A 380 -18.76 -19.71 8.75
N TRP A 381 -19.81 -20.39 9.21
CA TRP A 381 -20.45 -21.47 8.44
C TRP A 381 -20.95 -20.98 7.07
N ARG A 382 -21.54 -19.79 7.01
CA ARG A 382 -21.96 -19.15 5.75
C ARG A 382 -20.78 -18.87 4.82
N GLN A 383 -19.63 -18.47 5.37
CA GLN A 383 -18.41 -18.24 4.59
C GLN A 383 -17.83 -19.54 4.02
N ILE A 384 -17.82 -20.62 4.80
CA ILE A 384 -17.42 -21.97 4.33
C ILE A 384 -18.33 -22.43 3.19
N SER A 385 -19.65 -22.26 3.36
CA SER A 385 -20.65 -22.71 2.38
C SER A 385 -20.56 -21.96 1.04
N SER A 386 -20.01 -20.73 1.07
CA SER A 386 -19.85 -19.85 -0.09
C SER A 386 -18.44 -19.84 -0.69
N LEU A 387 -17.56 -20.76 -0.26
CA LEU A 387 -16.26 -20.94 -0.90
C LEU A 387 -16.42 -21.40 -2.36
N SER A 388 -15.58 -20.84 -3.24
CA SER A 388 -15.46 -21.25 -4.65
C SER A 388 -14.78 -22.61 -4.76
N SER A 389 -13.66 -22.77 -4.05
CA SER A 389 -12.95 -24.03 -3.84
C SER A 389 -13.59 -24.76 -2.66
N LYS A 390 -14.58 -25.63 -2.93
CA LYS A 390 -15.24 -26.41 -1.88
C LYS A 390 -14.40 -27.66 -1.56
N PRO A 391 -14.25 -28.01 -0.26
CA PRO A 391 -13.74 -29.32 0.11
C PRO A 391 -14.71 -30.42 -0.37
N GLY A 392 -14.29 -31.68 -0.24
CA GLY A 392 -15.13 -32.81 -0.62
C GLY A 392 -16.49 -32.78 0.08
N ILE A 393 -17.56 -33.13 -0.64
CA ILE A 393 -18.94 -33.07 -0.13
C ILE A 393 -19.12 -33.82 1.20
N ARG A 394 -18.44 -34.97 1.35
CA ARG A 394 -18.44 -35.77 2.59
C ARG A 394 -17.87 -34.99 3.77
N GLU A 395 -16.83 -34.19 3.54
CA GLU A 395 -16.23 -33.36 4.58
C GLU A 395 -17.17 -32.22 5.02
N LEU A 396 -17.86 -31.58 4.06
CA LEU A 396 -18.89 -30.57 4.38
C LEU A 396 -20.04 -31.15 5.19
N ILE A 397 -20.52 -32.35 4.81
CA ILE A 397 -21.59 -33.03 5.55
C ILE A 397 -21.12 -33.38 6.97
N ASN A 398 -19.91 -33.94 7.11
CA ASN A 398 -19.33 -34.24 8.42
C ASN A 398 -19.27 -32.99 9.31
N LEU A 399 -18.80 -31.86 8.75
CA LEU A 399 -18.73 -30.59 9.47
C LEU A 399 -20.12 -30.10 9.86
N ALA A 400 -21.08 -30.10 8.94
CA ALA A 400 -22.44 -29.64 9.21
C ALA A 400 -23.13 -30.50 10.28
N VAL A 401 -22.99 -31.83 10.24
CA VAL A 401 -23.47 -32.72 11.31
C VAL A 401 -22.80 -32.38 12.64
N GLY A 402 -21.48 -32.16 12.64
CA GLY A 402 -20.74 -31.71 13.83
C GLY A 402 -21.26 -30.38 14.39
N LEU A 403 -21.73 -29.45 13.55
CA LEU A 403 -22.33 -28.20 14.00
C LEU A 403 -23.72 -28.41 14.60
N THR A 404 -24.49 -29.40 14.13
CA THR A 404 -25.84 -29.68 14.66
C THR A 404 -25.87 -30.28 16.07
N ILE A 405 -24.71 -30.74 16.58
CA ILE A 405 -24.57 -31.32 17.91
C ILE A 405 -23.95 -30.35 18.92
N LEU A 406 -23.63 -29.11 18.50
CA LEU A 406 -22.99 -28.15 19.40
C LEU A 406 -23.95 -27.68 20.49
N PRO A 407 -23.50 -27.65 21.76
CA PRO A 407 -24.31 -27.10 22.84
C PRO A 407 -24.45 -25.59 22.68
N SER A 408 -25.62 -25.06 23.07
CA SER A 408 -25.89 -23.61 23.15
C SER A 408 -25.62 -22.82 21.85
N ALA A 409 -25.83 -23.45 20.69
CA ALA A 409 -25.61 -22.84 19.38
C ALA A 409 -26.84 -22.91 18.45
N PRO A 410 -28.04 -22.45 18.88
CA PRO A 410 -29.28 -22.62 18.13
C PRO A 410 -29.24 -22.02 16.72
N GLU A 411 -28.59 -20.87 16.52
CA GLU A 411 -28.52 -20.21 15.22
C GLU A 411 -27.61 -20.94 14.24
N THR A 412 -26.44 -21.37 14.70
CA THR A 412 -25.52 -22.18 13.88
C THR A 412 -26.17 -23.51 13.53
N THR A 413 -26.81 -24.14 14.49
CA THR A 413 -27.46 -25.44 14.34
C THR A 413 -28.58 -25.38 13.30
N ALA A 414 -29.43 -24.34 13.34
CA ALA A 414 -30.46 -24.13 12.34
C ALA A 414 -29.87 -23.94 10.93
N ALA A 415 -28.86 -23.07 10.80
CA ALA A 415 -28.21 -22.79 9.51
C ALA A 415 -27.48 -24.03 8.91
N ALA A 416 -26.81 -24.83 9.75
CA ALA A 416 -26.19 -26.07 9.33
C ALA A 416 -27.24 -27.11 8.89
N ASN A 417 -28.35 -27.19 9.62
CA ASN A 417 -29.44 -28.11 9.32
C ASN A 417 -30.16 -27.79 7.99
N GLU A 418 -30.35 -26.51 7.66
CA GLU A 418 -30.90 -26.08 6.37
C GLU A 418 -29.99 -26.43 5.19
N GLU A 419 -28.67 -26.26 5.35
CA GLU A 419 -27.70 -26.59 4.29
C GLU A 419 -27.48 -28.10 4.13
N LEU A 420 -27.65 -28.90 5.20
CA LEU A 420 -27.49 -30.36 5.15
C LEU A 420 -28.33 -31.02 4.06
N GLU A 421 -29.58 -30.57 3.85
CA GLU A 421 -30.44 -31.09 2.80
C GLU A 421 -29.84 -30.87 1.41
N LYS A 422 -29.33 -29.66 1.15
CA LYS A 422 -28.69 -29.32 -0.13
C LYS A 422 -27.39 -30.10 -0.36
N LEU A 423 -26.62 -30.35 0.70
CA LEU A 423 -25.38 -31.12 0.62
C LEU A 423 -25.66 -32.61 0.36
N CYS A 424 -26.67 -33.18 1.03
CA CYS A 424 -27.05 -34.58 0.87
C CYS A 424 -27.52 -34.89 -0.57
N LEU A 425 -28.23 -33.96 -1.22
CA LEU A 425 -28.67 -34.12 -2.61
C LEU A 425 -27.52 -34.20 -3.64
N GLN A 426 -26.32 -33.75 -3.27
CA GLN A 426 -25.15 -33.77 -4.17
C GLN A 426 -24.43 -35.14 -4.17
N LEU A 427 -24.83 -36.08 -3.32
CA LEU A 427 -24.24 -37.42 -3.27
C LEU A 427 -24.72 -38.26 -4.46
N ALA A 428 -23.78 -38.65 -5.33
CA ALA A 428 -24.09 -39.42 -6.53
C ALA A 428 -24.09 -40.94 -6.29
N ASP A 429 -23.16 -41.46 -5.49
CA ASP A 429 -22.94 -42.90 -5.35
C ASP A 429 -23.65 -43.50 -4.13
N GLN A 430 -24.12 -44.74 -4.29
CA GLN A 430 -24.93 -45.42 -3.27
C GLN A 430 -24.13 -45.75 -1.99
N SER A 431 -22.81 -45.91 -2.09
CA SER A 431 -21.95 -46.19 -0.94
C SER A 431 -21.84 -44.97 -0.03
N SER A 432 -21.55 -43.80 -0.59
CA SER A 432 -21.50 -42.53 0.14
C SER A 432 -22.86 -42.18 0.73
N ARG A 433 -23.96 -42.43 0.01
CA ARG A 433 -25.31 -42.24 0.54
C ARG A 433 -25.58 -43.12 1.76
N PHE A 434 -25.16 -44.39 1.73
CA PHE A 434 -25.27 -45.29 2.88
C PHE A 434 -24.42 -44.82 4.07
N ASP A 435 -23.14 -44.49 3.83
CA ASP A 435 -22.22 -44.00 4.87
C ASP A 435 -22.74 -42.73 5.54
N ILE A 436 -23.27 -41.78 4.75
CA ILE A 436 -23.84 -40.54 5.27
C ILE A 436 -25.15 -40.81 6.00
N ALA A 437 -26.03 -41.68 5.49
CA ALA A 437 -27.24 -42.07 6.22
C ALA A 437 -26.91 -42.66 7.60
N LEU A 438 -25.86 -43.48 7.69
CA LEU A 438 -25.39 -44.03 8.95
C LEU A 438 -24.82 -42.94 9.87
N LEU A 439 -24.02 -42.02 9.33
CA LEU A 439 -23.49 -40.87 10.07
C LEU A 439 -24.61 -40.01 10.68
N LEU A 440 -25.66 -39.73 9.91
CA LEU A 440 -26.81 -38.92 10.35
C LEU A 440 -27.54 -39.60 11.52
N LEU A 441 -27.83 -40.91 11.40
CA LEU A 441 -28.51 -41.67 12.46
C LEU A 441 -27.65 -41.84 13.72
N ASN A 442 -26.33 -42.01 13.57
CA ASN A 442 -25.42 -42.15 14.72
C ASN A 442 -25.18 -40.83 15.47
N ASN A 443 -25.47 -39.68 14.86
CA ASN A 443 -25.39 -38.38 15.53
C ASN A 443 -26.75 -37.84 15.99
N LEU A 444 -27.86 -38.44 15.54
CA LEU A 444 -29.21 -38.08 15.95
C LEU A 444 -29.38 -38.01 17.48
N PRO A 445 -28.91 -38.98 18.30
CA PRO A 445 -29.08 -38.93 19.75
C PRO A 445 -28.36 -37.78 20.44
N LYS A 446 -27.32 -37.23 19.78
CA LYS A 446 -26.50 -36.14 20.33
C LYS A 446 -27.13 -34.77 20.11
N CYS A 447 -28.13 -34.66 19.23
CA CYS A 447 -28.84 -33.41 19.00
C CYS A 447 -29.80 -33.13 20.16
N SER A 448 -29.88 -31.88 20.60
CA SER A 448 -30.80 -31.46 21.67
C SER A 448 -32.23 -31.18 21.19
N SER A 449 -32.42 -30.93 19.88
CA SER A 449 -33.70 -30.53 19.29
C SER A 449 -34.38 -31.68 18.54
N ILE A 450 -35.64 -31.96 18.88
CA ILE A 450 -36.50 -32.93 18.18
C ILE A 450 -36.64 -32.60 16.68
N THR A 451 -36.77 -31.32 16.33
CA THR A 451 -36.89 -30.90 14.92
C THR A 451 -35.66 -31.29 14.10
N ILE A 452 -34.47 -31.14 14.70
CA ILE A 452 -33.22 -31.52 14.03
C ILE A 452 -33.10 -33.04 13.97
N LYS A 453 -33.44 -33.76 15.05
CA LYS A 453 -33.50 -35.23 15.04
C LYS A 453 -34.39 -35.76 13.91
N ALA A 454 -35.59 -35.20 13.78
CA ALA A 454 -36.54 -35.55 12.72
C ALA A 454 -35.97 -35.26 11.32
N ASN A 455 -35.26 -34.14 11.16
CA ASN A 455 -34.61 -33.82 9.90
C ASN A 455 -33.48 -34.80 9.55
N LEU A 456 -32.61 -35.14 10.51
CA LEU A 456 -31.53 -36.11 10.31
C LEU A 456 -32.08 -37.49 9.93
N ALA A 457 -33.15 -37.95 10.61
CA ALA A 457 -33.84 -39.19 10.27
C ALA A 457 -34.44 -39.14 8.85
N ARG A 458 -35.10 -38.02 8.48
CA ARG A 458 -35.66 -37.79 7.14
C ARG A 458 -34.58 -37.87 6.06
N LEU A 459 -33.46 -37.17 6.25
CA LEU A 459 -32.35 -37.18 5.30
C LEU A 459 -31.71 -38.57 5.20
N ALA A 460 -31.52 -39.27 6.32
CA ALA A 460 -31.01 -40.64 6.31
C ALA A 460 -31.93 -41.59 5.54
N HIS A 461 -33.25 -41.46 5.71
CA HIS A 461 -34.24 -42.23 4.95
C HIS A 461 -34.22 -41.93 3.45
N GLN A 462 -34.01 -40.67 3.06
CA GLN A 462 -33.92 -40.27 1.65
C GLN A 462 -32.64 -40.78 0.96
N LEU A 463 -31.52 -40.83 1.70
CA LEU A 463 -30.23 -41.26 1.17
C LEU A 463 -30.08 -42.78 1.13
N GLY A 464 -30.55 -43.48 2.16
CA GLY A 464 -30.31 -44.89 2.38
C GLY A 464 -31.54 -45.77 2.25
N THR A 465 -31.32 -47.08 2.11
CA THR A 465 -32.40 -48.05 2.32
C THR A 465 -32.60 -48.32 3.81
N HIS A 466 -33.69 -48.99 4.18
CA HIS A 466 -33.93 -49.45 5.56
C HIS A 466 -32.78 -50.32 6.12
N ALA A 467 -31.87 -50.83 5.26
CA ALA A 467 -30.71 -51.59 5.68
C ALA A 467 -29.77 -50.81 6.62
N VAL A 468 -29.73 -49.47 6.53
CA VAL A 468 -28.88 -48.64 7.40
C VAL A 468 -29.22 -48.83 8.88
N LEU A 469 -30.49 -49.14 9.20
CA LEU A 469 -30.95 -49.37 10.57
C LEU A 469 -30.27 -50.59 11.22
N ARG A 470 -29.73 -51.53 10.44
CA ARG A 470 -28.96 -52.67 10.97
C ARG A 470 -27.68 -52.22 11.65
N GLU A 471 -27.03 -51.19 11.13
CA GLU A 471 -25.73 -50.69 11.60
C GLU A 471 -25.85 -49.62 12.69
N VAL A 472 -27.06 -49.14 12.98
CA VAL A 472 -27.30 -48.17 14.07
C VAL A 472 -27.09 -48.85 15.43
N ASP A 473 -26.27 -48.23 16.27
CA ASP A 473 -26.06 -48.68 17.64
C ASP A 473 -27.26 -48.31 18.53
N ALA A 474 -28.10 -49.31 18.79
CA ALA A 474 -29.24 -49.19 19.69
C ALA A 474 -28.82 -48.72 21.10
N SER A 475 -27.56 -48.92 21.49
CA SER A 475 -26.98 -48.51 22.78
C SER A 475 -26.82 -46.99 22.97
N THR A 476 -27.03 -46.21 21.92
CA THR A 476 -26.89 -44.75 21.99
C THR A 476 -28.22 -44.00 21.96
N LEU A 477 -29.30 -44.71 21.65
CA LEU A 477 -30.63 -44.12 21.46
C LEU A 477 -31.34 -43.86 22.80
N THR A 478 -32.20 -42.85 22.81
CA THR A 478 -33.26 -42.63 23.80
C THR A 478 -34.62 -43.08 23.26
N HIS A 479 -35.66 -43.09 24.10
CA HIS A 479 -37.02 -43.42 23.65
C HIS A 479 -37.52 -42.45 22.58
N ASP A 480 -37.25 -41.16 22.76
CA ASP A 480 -37.60 -40.10 21.80
C ASP A 480 -36.89 -40.31 20.45
N ASP A 481 -35.62 -40.70 20.47
CA ASP A 481 -34.87 -41.00 19.23
C ASP A 481 -35.50 -42.17 18.46
N LEU A 482 -35.86 -43.24 19.18
CA LEU A 482 -36.50 -44.41 18.62
C LEU A 482 -37.87 -44.05 18.03
N GLN A 483 -38.64 -43.18 18.68
CA GLN A 483 -39.91 -42.69 18.19
C GLN A 483 -39.74 -41.90 16.89
N VAL A 484 -38.80 -40.95 16.84
CA VAL A 484 -38.51 -40.15 15.64
C VAL A 484 -38.10 -41.05 14.47
N ILE A 485 -37.23 -42.04 14.71
CA ILE A 485 -36.82 -42.99 13.67
C ILE A 485 -38.02 -43.82 13.19
N ALA A 486 -38.87 -44.30 14.11
CA ALA A 486 -40.03 -45.10 13.77
C ALA A 486 -41.08 -44.33 12.95
N GLU A 487 -41.31 -43.06 13.28
CA GLU A 487 -42.24 -42.18 12.55
C GLU A 487 -41.79 -41.94 11.10
N ILE A 488 -40.49 -41.75 10.88
CA ILE A 488 -39.95 -41.44 9.55
C ILE A 488 -39.76 -42.70 8.69
N PHE A 489 -39.17 -43.78 9.23
CA PHE A 489 -38.90 -45.00 8.47
C PHE A 489 -40.13 -45.90 8.31
N GLY A 490 -41.15 -45.74 9.16
CA GLY A 490 -42.36 -46.55 9.10
C GLY A 490 -42.12 -48.04 9.40
N LYS A 491 -43.11 -48.88 9.10
CA LYS A 491 -43.07 -50.32 9.45
C LYS A 491 -42.12 -51.10 8.55
N GLY A 492 -41.23 -51.90 9.14
CA GLY A 492 -40.35 -52.80 8.40
C GLY A 492 -39.51 -53.70 9.28
N ARG A 493 -38.99 -54.81 8.71
CA ARG A 493 -38.19 -55.82 9.42
C ARG A 493 -36.99 -55.22 10.16
N GLU A 494 -36.29 -54.28 9.54
CA GLU A 494 -35.10 -53.65 10.13
C GLU A 494 -35.43 -52.73 11.31
N LEU A 495 -36.54 -52.00 11.25
CA LEU A 495 -37.01 -51.20 12.38
C LEU A 495 -37.43 -52.10 13.55
N THR A 496 -38.17 -53.18 13.29
CA THR A 496 -38.56 -54.15 14.33
C THR A 496 -37.33 -54.77 15.00
N ASN A 497 -36.28 -55.06 14.23
CA ASN A 497 -35.02 -55.56 14.77
C ASN A 497 -34.29 -54.49 15.61
N LEU A 498 -34.27 -53.22 15.18
CA LEU A 498 -33.71 -52.12 15.96
C LEU A 498 -34.46 -51.93 17.29
N GLN A 499 -35.81 -51.96 17.25
CA GLN A 499 -36.65 -51.87 18.44
C GLN A 499 -36.43 -53.02 19.43
N ARG A 500 -36.24 -54.24 18.92
CA ARG A 500 -35.88 -55.41 19.75
C ARG A 500 -34.52 -55.18 20.44
N ARG A 501 -33.49 -54.82 19.66
CA ARG A 501 -32.14 -54.53 20.19
C ARG A 501 -32.14 -53.38 21.21
N PHE A 502 -33.06 -52.43 21.07
CA PHE A 502 -33.24 -51.34 22.04
C PHE A 502 -33.92 -51.83 23.33
N GLY A 503 -34.92 -52.70 23.23
CA GLY A 503 -35.63 -53.27 24.39
C GLY A 503 -34.84 -54.33 25.17
N ASP A 504 -33.81 -54.90 24.56
CA ASP A 504 -32.87 -55.84 25.20
C ASP A 504 -31.73 -55.12 25.97
N ARG A 505 -31.72 -53.79 26.01
CA ARG A 505 -30.82 -52.95 26.83
C ARG A 505 -31.33 -52.82 28.26
#